data_AF-A0A087E537-F1
#
_entry.id   AF-A0A087E537-F1
#
_cell.length_a   1.000
_cell.length_b   1.000
_cell.length_c   1.000
_cell.angle_alpha   90.00
_cell.angle_beta   90.00
_cell.angle_gamma   90.00
#
_symmetry.space_group_name_H-M   'P 1'
#
loop_
_entity.id
_entity.type
_entity.pdbx_description
1 polymer ?
#
loop_
_entity_poly.entity_id
_entity_poly.type
_entity_poly.pdbx_seq_one_letter_code
_entity_poly.pdbx_strand_id
1 'polypeptide(L)'
;MRKAMRKARDEQGFSLVELLVVVIVIGILAGVAVPIYLNQRKSAWRSSVQNDVHNAQVTIATAMTKLKDGEKLTMKSNDSSATCSDKVCVCTFTQSGGTISGTPVTVSKDNTIKVTISYKPANGGDSYTVEGGNSDLGDFEYKYDSTTGALEWRPYKP
;
A
#
# COMPACT_ATOMS: atom_id res chain seq x y z
N MET A 1 50.68 53.85 -33.06
CA MET A 1 50.97 53.60 -31.63
C MET A 1 49.82 52.82 -31.00
N ARG A 2 50.16 51.94 -30.06
CA ARG A 2 49.38 50.84 -29.46
C ARG A 2 48.16 51.30 -28.63
N LYS A 3 47.06 50.54 -28.67
CA LYS A 3 46.48 49.80 -27.52
C LYS A 3 45.11 49.19 -27.86
N ALA A 4 45.09 47.90 -28.18
CA ALA A 4 43.87 47.11 -28.02
C ALA A 4 43.74 46.76 -26.53
N MET A 5 42.75 47.33 -25.85
CA MET A 5 42.41 46.93 -24.48
C MET A 5 41.74 45.55 -24.52
N ARG A 6 42.55 44.50 -24.36
CA ARG A 6 42.05 43.19 -23.94
C ARG A 6 41.59 43.32 -22.49
N LYS A 7 40.29 43.53 -22.30
CA LYS A 7 39.62 43.34 -21.00
C LYS A 7 39.72 41.85 -20.68
N ALA A 8 40.73 41.47 -19.90
CA ALA A 8 40.80 40.15 -19.30
C ALA A 8 39.49 39.97 -18.51
N ARG A 9 38.64 39.04 -18.97
CA ARG A 9 37.49 38.61 -18.20
C ARG A 9 38.05 38.01 -16.91
N ASP A 10 37.65 38.60 -15.80
CA ASP A 10 37.94 38.17 -14.45
C ASP A 10 37.28 36.79 -14.26
N GLU A 11 38.02 35.72 -14.54
CA GLU A 11 37.60 34.35 -14.22
C GLU A 11 37.77 34.16 -12.71
N GLN A 12 36.80 34.68 -11.95
CA GLN A 12 36.68 34.41 -10.51
C GLN A 12 36.42 32.92 -10.32
N GLY A 13 37.50 32.16 -10.07
CA GLY A 13 37.41 30.77 -9.66
C GLY A 13 36.77 30.65 -8.27
N PHE A 14 35.90 29.65 -8.10
CA PHE A 14 35.25 29.34 -6.83
C PHE A 14 36.29 29.09 -5.74
N SER A 15 36.12 29.69 -4.56
CA SER A 15 37.01 29.46 -3.43
C SER A 15 36.77 28.07 -2.83
N LEU A 16 37.84 27.37 -2.44
CA LEU A 16 37.73 26.11 -1.69
C LEU A 16 36.96 26.32 -0.37
N VAL A 17 37.05 27.50 0.22
CA VAL A 17 36.33 27.86 1.45
C VAL A 17 34.83 27.99 1.20
N GLU A 18 34.41 28.49 0.02
CA GLU A 18 33.00 28.59 -0.35
C GLU A 18 32.38 27.20 -0.49
N LEU A 19 33.07 26.27 -1.16
CA LEU A 19 32.61 24.89 -1.25
C LEU A 19 32.62 24.18 0.11
N LEU A 20 33.57 24.48 0.99
CA LEU A 20 33.65 23.89 2.33
C LEU A 20 32.46 24.29 3.21
N VAL A 21 32.09 25.57 3.24
CA VAL A 21 30.94 26.02 4.06
C VAL A 21 29.64 25.39 3.55
N VAL A 22 29.49 25.26 2.22
CA VAL A 22 28.30 24.65 1.62
C VAL A 22 28.13 23.20 2.04
N VAL A 23 29.19 22.39 2.01
CA VAL A 23 29.09 20.97 2.42
C VAL A 23 28.79 20.82 3.92
N ILE A 24 29.28 21.74 4.76
CA ILE A 24 28.97 21.75 6.20
C ILE A 24 27.48 22.04 6.42
N VAL A 25 26.94 23.05 5.74
CA VAL A 25 25.52 23.41 5.86
C VAL A 25 24.62 22.26 5.36
N ILE A 26 24.92 21.67 4.19
CA ILE A 26 24.17 20.51 3.67
C ILE A 26 24.28 19.32 4.62
N GLY A 27 25.44 19.10 5.24
CA GLY A 27 25.63 18.03 6.24
C GLY A 27 24.71 18.18 7.45
N ILE A 28 24.57 19.40 7.98
CA ILE A 28 23.66 19.68 9.11
C ILE A 28 22.21 19.44 8.70
N LEU A 29 21.80 19.94 7.53
CA LEU A 29 20.43 19.77 7.02
C LEU A 29 20.10 18.30 6.77
N ALA A 30 21.03 17.55 6.15
CA ALA A 30 20.85 16.12 5.88
C ALA A 30 20.71 15.31 7.19
N GLY A 31 21.46 15.66 8.24
CA GLY A 31 21.38 14.98 9.54
C GLY A 31 19.98 15.00 10.16
N VAL A 32 19.25 16.10 10.02
CA VAL A 32 17.87 16.23 10.52
C VAL A 32 16.84 15.73 9.49
N ALA A 33 17.08 15.97 8.20
CA ALA A 33 16.13 15.63 7.15
C ALA A 33 15.98 14.12 6.94
N VAL A 34 17.08 13.34 7.01
CA VAL A 34 17.04 11.89 6.76
C VAL A 34 16.09 11.13 7.71
N PRO A 35 16.17 11.26 9.05
CA PRO A 35 15.26 10.53 9.93
C PRO A 35 13.80 10.94 9.75
N ILE A 36 13.54 12.24 9.52
CA ILE A 36 12.18 12.75 9.25
C ILE A 36 11.63 12.14 7.96
N TYR A 37 12.43 12.15 6.89
CA TYR A 37 12.05 11.58 5.60
C TYR A 37 11.75 10.09 5.71
N LEU A 38 12.58 9.31 6.42
CA LEU A 38 12.34 7.88 6.64
C LEU A 38 11.03 7.62 7.40
N ASN A 39 10.71 8.44 8.40
CA ASN A 39 9.46 8.30 9.15
C ASN A 39 8.22 8.70 8.32
N GLN A 40 8.34 9.75 7.50
CA GLN A 40 7.27 10.16 6.57
C GLN A 40 7.00 9.06 5.54
N ARG A 41 8.05 8.45 4.99
CA ARG A 41 7.93 7.33 4.05
C ARG A 41 7.22 6.13 4.68
N LYS A 42 7.58 5.77 5.92
CA LYS A 42 6.89 4.72 6.69
C LYS A 42 5.42 5.03 6.94
N SER A 43 5.11 6.28 7.28
CA SER A 43 3.73 6.72 7.49
C SER A 43 2.92 6.67 6.18
N ALA A 44 3.52 7.05 5.05
CA ALA A 44 2.89 6.97 3.74
C ALA A 44 2.56 5.53 3.34
N TRP A 45 3.47 4.58 3.58
CA TRP A 45 3.20 3.16 3.36
C TRP A 45 2.06 2.65 4.23
N ARG A 46 2.03 3.02 5.52
CA ARG A 46 0.92 2.64 6.41
C ARG A 46 -0.42 3.17 5.90
N SER A 47 -0.48 4.44 5.51
CA SER A 47 -1.70 5.03 4.94
C SER A 47 -2.11 4.35 3.64
N SER A 48 -1.16 3.99 2.78
CA SER A 48 -1.43 3.27 1.54
C SER A 48 -2.04 1.89 1.81
N VAL A 49 -1.46 1.11 2.74
CA VAL A 49 -2.01 -0.19 3.15
C VAL A 49 -3.41 -0.05 3.74
N GLN A 50 -3.62 0.93 4.62
CA GLN A 50 -4.93 1.18 5.21
C GLN A 50 -5.99 1.51 4.17
N ASN A 51 -5.62 2.31 3.16
CA ASN A 51 -6.52 2.67 2.07
C ASN A 51 -6.86 1.45 1.20
N ASP A 52 -5.87 0.62 0.87
CA ASP A 52 -6.09 -0.60 0.08
C ASP A 52 -6.98 -1.60 0.84
N VAL A 53 -6.73 -1.81 2.15
CA VAL A 53 -7.60 -2.61 3.01
C VAL A 53 -9.01 -2.03 3.06
N HIS A 54 -9.14 -0.71 3.17
CA HIS A 54 -10.43 -0.03 3.17
C HIS A 54 -11.20 -0.23 1.86
N ASN A 55 -10.52 -0.08 0.72
CA ASN A 55 -11.13 -0.29 -0.59
C ASN A 55 -11.54 -1.76 -0.77
N ALA A 56 -10.70 -2.69 -0.31
CA ALA A 56 -11.01 -4.12 -0.36
C ALA A 56 -12.25 -4.46 0.50
N GLN A 57 -12.35 -3.97 1.75
CA GLN A 57 -13.51 -4.26 2.59
C GLN A 57 -14.82 -3.73 1.98
N VAL A 58 -14.83 -2.52 1.42
CA VAL A 58 -16.04 -1.92 0.83
C VAL A 58 -16.43 -2.70 -0.41
N THR A 59 -15.44 -3.08 -1.22
CA THR A 59 -15.64 -3.90 -2.42
C THR A 59 -16.25 -5.26 -2.08
N ILE A 60 -15.72 -5.96 -1.06
CA ILE A 60 -16.20 -7.27 -0.63
C ILE A 60 -17.59 -7.15 0.00
N ALA A 61 -17.84 -6.16 0.87
CA ALA A 61 -19.16 -5.91 1.44
C ALA A 61 -20.21 -5.67 0.34
N THR A 62 -19.87 -4.85 -0.65
CA THR A 62 -20.74 -4.58 -1.82
C THR A 62 -20.93 -5.82 -2.68
N ALA A 63 -19.93 -6.69 -2.77
CA ALA A 63 -20.07 -7.95 -3.49
C ALA A 63 -21.05 -8.86 -2.74
N MET A 64 -20.92 -9.00 -1.42
CA MET A 64 -21.80 -9.86 -0.63
C MET A 64 -23.26 -9.40 -0.64
N THR A 65 -23.55 -8.11 -0.74
CA THR A 65 -24.96 -7.64 -0.84
C THR A 65 -25.63 -8.01 -2.17
N LYS A 66 -24.85 -8.38 -3.19
CA LYS A 66 -25.37 -8.84 -4.50
C LYS A 66 -25.65 -10.33 -4.53
N LEU A 67 -25.22 -11.09 -3.52
CA LEU A 67 -25.44 -12.53 -3.42
C LEU A 67 -26.93 -12.83 -3.19
N LYS A 68 -27.42 -13.85 -3.89
CA LYS A 68 -28.73 -14.46 -3.63
C LYS A 68 -28.60 -15.70 -2.74
N ASP A 69 -29.73 -16.21 -2.25
CA ASP A 69 -29.77 -17.44 -1.46
C ASP A 69 -29.03 -18.59 -2.16
N GLY A 70 -28.01 -19.12 -1.49
CA GLY A 70 -27.19 -20.22 -1.98
C GLY A 70 -25.98 -19.84 -2.83
N GLU A 71 -25.77 -18.55 -3.14
CA GLU A 71 -24.57 -18.06 -3.79
C GLU A 71 -23.45 -17.79 -2.77
N LYS A 72 -22.21 -18.06 -3.15
CA LYS A 72 -21.02 -17.79 -2.31
C LYS A 72 -20.03 -16.93 -3.07
N LEU A 73 -19.50 -15.90 -2.42
CA LEU A 73 -18.30 -15.20 -2.87
C LEU A 73 -17.07 -16.13 -2.78
N THR A 74 -16.35 -16.27 -3.89
CA THR A 74 -15.08 -16.97 -4.02
C THR A 74 -14.07 -16.06 -4.70
N MET A 75 -12.79 -16.37 -4.59
CA MET A 75 -11.78 -15.68 -5.39
C MET A 75 -11.65 -16.35 -6.77
N LYS A 76 -11.01 -15.67 -7.74
CA LYS A 76 -10.81 -16.15 -9.13
C LYS A 76 -10.27 -17.61 -9.26
N SER A 77 -9.71 -18.19 -8.21
CA SER A 77 -9.25 -19.59 -8.13
C SER A 77 -10.26 -20.57 -7.50
N ASN A 78 -11.51 -20.15 -7.27
CA ASN A 78 -12.52 -20.83 -6.43
C ASN A 78 -12.08 -21.03 -4.97
N ASP A 79 -11.00 -20.37 -4.54
CA ASP A 79 -10.51 -20.41 -3.16
C ASP A 79 -11.33 -19.49 -2.25
N SER A 80 -11.44 -19.88 -0.98
CA SER A 80 -11.98 -19.03 0.08
C SER A 80 -10.96 -17.99 0.59
N SER A 81 -9.76 -17.95 0.00
CA SER A 81 -8.76 -16.93 0.28
C SER A 81 -7.93 -16.60 -0.96
N ALA A 82 -7.53 -15.35 -1.14
CA ALA A 82 -6.55 -14.96 -2.14
C ALA A 82 -5.59 -13.92 -1.59
N THR A 83 -4.34 -13.97 -2.05
CA THR A 83 -3.32 -12.96 -1.80
C THR A 83 -2.99 -12.24 -3.09
N CYS A 84 -2.92 -10.92 -3.00
CA CYS A 84 -2.88 -9.98 -4.11
C CYS A 84 -1.72 -9.04 -3.88
N SER A 85 -0.69 -9.10 -4.72
CA SER A 85 0.47 -8.19 -4.65
C SER A 85 0.66 -7.53 -6.00
N ASP A 86 0.83 -6.20 -6.01
CA ASP A 86 1.09 -5.40 -7.21
C ASP A 86 0.08 -5.58 -8.37
N LYS A 87 -1.12 -6.12 -8.07
CA LYS A 87 -2.09 -6.58 -9.07
C LYS A 87 -3.53 -6.47 -8.56
N VAL A 88 -4.46 -6.70 -9.49
CA VAL A 88 -5.89 -6.79 -9.21
C VAL A 88 -6.26 -8.22 -8.83
N CYS A 89 -6.95 -8.36 -7.71
CA CYS A 89 -7.69 -9.57 -7.38
C CYS A 89 -9.15 -9.41 -7.77
N VAL A 90 -9.77 -10.49 -8.25
CA VAL A 90 -11.18 -10.45 -8.64
C VAL A 90 -11.95 -11.40 -7.71
N CYS A 91 -12.89 -10.82 -6.98
CA CYS A 91 -13.84 -11.59 -6.19
C CYS A 91 -14.99 -12.01 -7.12
N THR A 92 -15.25 -13.29 -7.27
CA THR A 92 -16.31 -13.85 -8.12
C THR A 92 -17.40 -14.48 -7.27
N PHE A 93 -18.60 -14.59 -7.79
CA PHE A 93 -19.69 -15.29 -7.10
C PHE A 93 -19.85 -16.69 -7.70
N THR A 94 -20.06 -17.70 -6.87
CA THR A 94 -20.33 -19.07 -7.29
C THR A 94 -21.78 -19.39 -6.95
N GLN A 95 -22.58 -19.70 -7.97
CA GLN A 95 -23.94 -20.23 -7.86
C GLN A 95 -23.92 -21.73 -8.19
N SER A 96 -24.92 -22.48 -7.72
CA SER A 96 -25.23 -23.83 -8.21
C SER A 96 -25.49 -23.80 -9.73
N GLY A 97 -24.45 -23.99 -10.53
CA GLY A 97 -24.50 -23.94 -12.00
C GLY A 97 -23.39 -23.13 -12.68
N GLY A 98 -22.57 -22.37 -11.95
CA GLY A 98 -21.40 -21.67 -12.52
C GLY A 98 -20.92 -20.43 -11.75
N THR A 99 -19.84 -19.82 -12.23
CA THR A 99 -19.25 -18.57 -11.68
C THR A 99 -19.86 -17.34 -12.37
N ILE A 100 -20.36 -16.38 -11.59
CA ILE A 100 -20.96 -15.12 -12.04
C ILE A 100 -19.97 -13.96 -11.82
N SER A 101 -20.13 -12.90 -12.63
CA SER A 101 -19.26 -11.72 -12.78
C SER A 101 -18.64 -11.21 -11.48
N GLY A 102 -17.32 -10.95 -11.53
CA GLY A 102 -16.54 -10.57 -10.36
C GLY A 102 -16.34 -9.06 -10.17
N THR A 103 -16.06 -8.67 -8.93
CA THR A 103 -15.71 -7.30 -8.55
C THR A 103 -14.21 -7.20 -8.26
N PRO A 104 -13.46 -6.31 -8.94
CA PRO A 104 -12.02 -6.19 -8.76
C PRO A 104 -11.65 -5.43 -7.48
N VAL A 105 -10.67 -5.95 -6.75
CA VAL A 105 -9.92 -5.32 -5.68
C VAL A 105 -8.55 -4.95 -6.23
N THR A 106 -8.23 -3.67 -6.24
CA THR A 106 -6.92 -3.16 -6.71
C THR A 106 -5.99 -2.98 -5.53
N VAL A 107 -4.72 -3.37 -5.72
CA VAL A 107 -3.66 -3.22 -4.72
C VAL A 107 -2.60 -2.26 -5.23
N SER A 108 -2.19 -1.33 -4.38
CA SER A 108 -1.12 -0.39 -4.69
C SER A 108 0.23 -1.11 -4.81
N LYS A 109 1.18 -0.48 -5.50
CA LYS A 109 2.52 -1.04 -5.67
C LYS A 109 3.20 -1.28 -4.30
N ASP A 110 3.89 -2.41 -4.18
CA ASP A 110 4.62 -2.92 -3.02
C ASP A 110 3.73 -3.25 -1.79
N ASN A 111 2.41 -3.09 -1.94
CA ASN A 111 1.42 -3.57 -0.99
C ASN A 111 0.99 -5.00 -1.34
N THR A 112 0.60 -5.74 -0.31
CA THR A 112 -0.01 -7.05 -0.43
C THR A 112 -1.32 -7.06 0.34
N ILE A 113 -2.41 -7.47 -0.30
CA ILE A 113 -3.70 -7.68 0.35
C ILE A 113 -4.04 -9.17 0.32
N LYS A 114 -4.31 -9.74 1.49
CA LYS A 114 -4.85 -11.09 1.67
C LYS A 114 -6.30 -10.99 2.12
N VAL A 115 -7.20 -11.55 1.31
CA VAL A 115 -8.62 -11.65 1.62
C VAL A 115 -8.90 -13.08 2.01
N THR A 116 -9.59 -13.29 3.14
CA THR A 116 -10.09 -14.60 3.55
C THR A 116 -11.59 -14.48 3.81
N ILE A 117 -12.39 -15.35 3.21
CA ILE A 117 -13.84 -15.40 3.38
C ILE A 117 -14.18 -16.67 4.14
N SER A 118 -14.96 -16.53 5.20
CA SER A 118 -15.39 -17.62 6.07
C SER A 118 -16.91 -17.69 6.13
N TYR A 119 -17.45 -18.76 5.55
CA TYR A 119 -18.87 -19.13 5.62
C TYR A 119 -19.08 -19.99 6.86
N LYS A 120 -19.87 -19.54 7.82
CA LYS A 120 -20.23 -20.37 8.98
C LYS A 120 -21.45 -21.24 8.63
N PRO A 121 -21.40 -22.56 8.87
CA PRO A 121 -22.59 -23.38 8.75
C PRO A 121 -23.57 -23.05 9.89
N ALA A 122 -24.82 -22.77 9.53
CA ALA A 122 -25.96 -22.50 10.39
C ALA A 122 -25.90 -21.18 11.22
N ASN A 123 -26.75 -20.22 10.82
CA ASN A 123 -27.19 -19.02 11.57
C ASN A 123 -26.11 -18.03 12.06
N GLY A 124 -24.83 -18.32 11.95
CA GLY A 124 -23.76 -17.33 12.05
C GLY A 124 -23.55 -16.73 10.66
N GLY A 125 -23.84 -15.45 10.47
CA GLY A 125 -23.69 -14.78 9.17
C GLY A 125 -22.29 -14.94 8.57
N ASP A 126 -22.21 -14.75 7.25
CA ASP A 126 -20.95 -14.80 6.51
C ASP A 126 -19.98 -13.73 7.01
N SER A 127 -18.70 -14.10 7.08
CA SER A 127 -17.64 -13.23 7.57
C SER A 127 -16.48 -13.20 6.60
N TYR A 128 -15.74 -12.10 6.59
CA TYR A 128 -14.51 -11.96 5.83
C TYR A 128 -13.48 -11.17 6.62
N THR A 129 -12.23 -11.50 6.39
CA THR A 129 -11.08 -10.76 6.91
C THR A 129 -10.27 -10.23 5.75
N VAL A 130 -9.81 -8.99 5.87
CA VAL A 130 -8.89 -8.36 4.93
C VAL A 130 -7.63 -8.01 5.69
N GLU A 131 -6.51 -8.52 5.22
CA GLU A 131 -5.19 -8.32 5.81
C GLU A 131 -4.33 -7.60 4.76
N GLY A 132 -3.70 -6.50 5.14
CA GLY A 132 -2.85 -5.73 4.25
C GLY A 132 -1.45 -5.55 4.80
N GLY A 133 -0.43 -5.76 3.99
CA GLY A 133 0.96 -5.53 4.32
C GLY A 133 1.68 -4.72 3.23
N ASN A 134 2.89 -4.28 3.53
CA ASN A 134 3.80 -3.64 2.57
C ASN A 134 5.22 -4.18 2.80
N SER A 135 5.94 -4.49 1.72
CA SER A 135 7.27 -5.12 1.80
C SER A 135 8.31 -4.27 2.53
N ASP A 136 8.15 -2.95 2.57
CA ASP A 136 9.05 -2.02 3.26
C ASP A 136 8.66 -1.76 4.73
N LEU A 137 7.48 -2.22 5.18
CA LEU A 137 7.05 -2.10 6.58
C LEU A 137 7.49 -3.28 7.46
N GLY A 138 8.05 -4.34 6.85
CA GLY A 138 8.47 -5.56 7.54
C GLY A 138 7.29 -6.46 7.93
N ASP A 139 7.42 -7.20 9.03
CA ASP A 139 6.40 -8.12 9.53
C ASP A 139 5.24 -7.39 10.24
N PHE A 140 4.62 -6.40 9.59
CA PHE A 140 3.44 -5.73 10.11
C PHE A 140 2.33 -5.73 9.07
N GLU A 141 1.14 -6.10 9.53
CA GLU A 141 -0.06 -6.07 8.71
C GLU A 141 -1.18 -5.28 9.39
N TYR A 142 -2.03 -4.68 8.56
CA TYR A 142 -3.25 -4.02 8.96
C TYR A 142 -4.42 -4.96 8.67
N LYS A 143 -5.15 -5.34 9.71
CA LYS A 143 -6.26 -6.28 9.60
C LYS A 143 -7.61 -5.60 9.80
N TYR A 144 -8.56 -5.98 8.97
CA TYR A 144 -10.00 -5.80 9.15
C TYR A 144 -10.69 -7.15 9.38
N ASP A 145 -11.61 -7.21 10.34
CA ASP A 145 -12.47 -8.36 10.60
C ASP A 145 -13.95 -7.94 10.53
N SER A 146 -14.71 -8.50 9.59
CA SER A 146 -16.11 -8.11 9.39
C SER A 146 -17.04 -8.58 10.52
N THR A 147 -16.62 -9.54 11.35
CA THR A 147 -17.44 -10.06 12.46
C THR A 147 -17.47 -9.07 13.61
N THR A 148 -16.33 -8.44 13.88
CA THR A 148 -16.16 -7.51 15.00
C THR A 148 -16.15 -6.05 14.56
N GLY A 149 -15.94 -5.79 13.27
CA GLY A 149 -15.65 -4.46 12.73
C GLY A 149 -14.30 -3.91 13.17
N ALA A 150 -13.43 -4.75 13.76
CA ALA A 150 -12.15 -4.30 14.30
C ALA A 150 -11.16 -3.98 13.17
N LEU A 151 -10.40 -2.90 13.38
CA LEU A 151 -9.29 -2.46 12.56
C LEU A 151 -8.06 -2.34 13.44
N GLU A 152 -7.02 -3.11 13.16
CA GLU A 152 -5.82 -3.12 13.99
C GLU A 152 -4.54 -3.31 13.17
N TRP A 153 -3.48 -2.64 13.62
CA TRP A 153 -2.12 -2.98 13.21
C TRP A 153 -1.62 -4.11 14.10
N ARG A 154 -1.16 -5.20 13.49
CA ARG A 154 -0.62 -6.36 14.21
C ARG A 154 0.69 -6.85 13.58
N PRO A 155 1.55 -7.54 14.33
CA PRO A 155 2.67 -8.26 13.75
C PRO A 155 2.16 -9.30 12.74
N TYR A 156 2.78 -9.35 11.57
CA TYR A 156 2.52 -10.31 10.51
C TYR A 156 2.80 -11.71 11.03
N LYS A 157 1.83 -12.61 10.87
CA LYS A 157 1.97 -14.03 11.21
C LYS A 157 2.07 -14.82 9.89
N PRO A 158 3.23 -15.42 9.57
CA PRO A 158 3.41 -16.19 8.34
C PRO A 158 2.47 -17.40 8.26
#